data_AF-A0A844MHX6-F1
#
_entry.id   AF-A0A844MHX6-F1
#
_cell.length_a   1.000
_cell.length_b   1.000
_cell.length_c   1.000
_cell.angle_alpha   90.00
_cell.angle_beta   90.00
_cell.angle_gamma   90.00
#
_symmetry.space_group_name_H-M   'P 1'
#
loop_
_entity.id
_entity.type
_entity.pdbx_description
1 polymer ?
#
loop_
_entity_poly.entity_id
_entity_poly.type
_entity_poly.pdbx_seq_one_letter_code
_entity_poly.pdbx_strand_id
1 'polypeptide(L)'
;MVKAAQDGMTVDILPLVSSVNQQIALVLPGSSIKGALRSQAERIIRTVCKISLTQDTEGKQRFLEQVQVPLVETLFGIAAKQQPEIQEEDLQKCNYKPGLSALSVDDCYNVQKIEPKKWQSVTDATNSQELRTALNNTPIKQTQQAFHVAIDRWTGGAADGFLYNNLEPFNIEWEDINLTLNLKRIPKSELHATLALLLLTLRDLYAGRIPLGYGVNRGMGAIAVEKIWLHGKGLKEESLQAFEKQNVELNFTPEGGMQILDSEFLTSLNKHWQAWIECNRYQSEVTV
;
A
#
# COMPACT_ATOMS: atom_id res chain seq x y z
N MET A 1 -11.58 3.82 -6.28
CA MET A 1 -13.03 4.06 -6.36
C MET A 1 -13.37 5.27 -5.52
N VAL A 2 -14.23 6.16 -6.02
CA VAL A 2 -14.73 7.35 -5.32
C VAL A 2 -16.22 7.54 -5.60
N LYS A 3 -16.93 8.17 -4.66
CA LYS A 3 -18.34 8.50 -4.86
C LYS A 3 -18.50 9.43 -6.06
N ALA A 4 -19.52 9.19 -6.87
CA ALA A 4 -19.97 10.09 -7.91
C ALA A 4 -20.16 11.51 -7.37
N ALA A 5 -19.62 12.51 -8.07
CA ALA A 5 -19.65 13.91 -7.64
C ALA A 5 -21.01 14.59 -7.88
N GLN A 6 -21.84 14.03 -8.76
CA GLN A 6 -23.15 14.56 -9.14
C GLN A 6 -24.24 13.54 -8.82
N ASP A 7 -25.35 14.03 -8.28
CA ASP A 7 -26.56 13.23 -8.07
C ASP A 7 -27.28 13.03 -9.42
N GLY A 8 -27.85 11.83 -9.64
CA GLY A 8 -28.54 11.47 -10.89
C GLY A 8 -27.65 10.80 -11.95
N MET A 9 -26.39 10.51 -11.62
CA MET A 9 -25.55 9.64 -12.44
C MET A 9 -26.09 8.20 -12.48
N THR A 10 -25.79 7.50 -13.57
CA THR A 10 -26.10 6.06 -13.73
C THR A 10 -25.41 5.19 -12.66
N VAL A 11 -24.25 5.61 -12.15
CA VAL A 11 -23.46 4.87 -11.17
C VAL A 11 -23.12 5.71 -9.94
N ASP A 12 -23.26 5.13 -8.74
CA ASP A 12 -22.99 5.80 -7.46
C ASP A 12 -21.48 5.94 -7.16
N ILE A 13 -20.68 5.00 -7.70
CA ILE A 13 -19.24 4.92 -7.42
C ILE A 13 -18.48 4.71 -8.74
N LEU A 14 -17.48 5.57 -8.97
CA LEU A 14 -16.62 5.57 -10.14
C LEU A 14 -15.18 5.19 -9.78
N PRO A 15 -14.38 4.69 -10.73
CA PRO A 15 -12.94 4.55 -10.51
C PRO A 15 -12.32 5.93 -10.30
N LEU A 16 -11.27 5.98 -9.47
CA LEU A 16 -10.60 7.24 -9.20
C LEU A 16 -9.77 7.61 -10.43
N VAL A 17 -9.88 8.87 -10.86
CA VAL A 17 -9.16 9.41 -11.99
C VAL A 17 -8.37 10.66 -11.62
N SER A 18 -7.32 10.94 -12.37
CA SER A 18 -6.54 12.18 -12.26
C SER A 18 -6.11 12.67 -13.64
N SER A 19 -5.75 13.95 -13.72
CA SER A 19 -5.25 14.58 -14.95
C SER A 19 -3.75 14.30 -15.12
N VAL A 20 -3.38 13.77 -16.28
CA VAL A 20 -1.99 13.48 -16.69
C VAL A 20 -1.80 14.03 -18.10
N ASN A 21 -0.91 15.02 -18.26
CA ASN A 21 -0.59 15.63 -19.56
C ASN A 21 -1.83 16.05 -20.38
N GLN A 22 -2.79 16.75 -19.75
CA GLN A 22 -4.07 17.19 -20.35
C GLN A 22 -5.05 16.06 -20.73
N GLN A 23 -4.73 14.81 -20.39
CA GLN A 23 -5.63 13.66 -20.50
C GLN A 23 -6.05 13.17 -19.11
N ILE A 24 -7.02 12.28 -19.05
CA ILE A 24 -7.52 11.67 -17.82
C ILE A 24 -7.03 10.23 -17.76
N ALA A 25 -6.52 9.80 -16.61
CA ALA A 25 -6.12 8.42 -16.36
C ALA A 25 -6.78 7.91 -15.08
N LEU A 26 -7.08 6.61 -15.02
CA LEU A 26 -7.31 5.95 -13.74
C LEU A 26 -6.02 6.05 -12.91
N VAL A 27 -6.17 6.24 -11.60
CA VAL A 27 -5.04 6.41 -10.69
C VAL A 27 -5.19 5.51 -9.45
N LEU A 28 -4.08 4.85 -9.10
CA LEU A 28 -3.83 4.30 -7.78
C LEU A 28 -2.98 5.31 -7.01
N PRO A 29 -3.56 6.06 -6.05
CA PRO A 29 -2.80 7.07 -5.33
C PRO A 29 -1.64 6.44 -4.57
N GLY A 30 -0.48 7.06 -4.61
CA GLY A 30 0.71 6.59 -3.91
C GLY A 30 0.46 6.50 -2.40
N SER A 31 -0.37 7.40 -1.85
CA SER A 31 -0.82 7.33 -0.45
C SER A 31 -1.65 6.07 -0.13
N SER A 32 -2.47 5.60 -1.08
CA SER A 32 -3.28 4.39 -0.91
C SER A 32 -2.42 3.13 -1.00
N ILE A 33 -1.50 3.07 -1.97
CA ILE A 33 -0.52 1.98 -2.09
C ILE A 33 0.34 1.92 -0.82
N LYS A 34 0.91 3.06 -0.42
CA LYS A 34 1.71 3.18 0.80
C LYS A 34 0.95 2.75 2.05
N GLY A 35 -0.32 3.13 2.16
CA GLY A 35 -1.20 2.71 3.26
C GLY A 35 -1.40 1.20 3.31
N ALA A 36 -1.65 0.56 2.17
CA ALA A 36 -1.81 -0.89 2.08
C ALA A 36 -0.51 -1.64 2.45
N LEU A 37 0.64 -1.18 1.93
CA LEU A 37 1.96 -1.71 2.29
C LEU A 37 2.24 -1.54 3.79
N ARG A 38 1.91 -0.37 4.36
CA ARG A 38 2.05 -0.10 5.80
C ARG A 38 1.22 -1.09 6.61
N SER A 39 -0.05 -1.26 6.29
CA SER A 39 -0.93 -2.19 7.01
C SER A 39 -0.44 -3.63 6.94
N GLN A 40 0.14 -4.07 5.83
CA GLN A 40 0.75 -5.40 5.75
C GLN A 40 2.03 -5.49 6.58
N ALA A 41 2.90 -4.49 6.55
CA ALA A 41 4.10 -4.44 7.38
C ALA A 41 3.75 -4.48 8.88
N GLU A 42 2.71 -3.77 9.31
CA GLU A 42 2.19 -3.83 10.69
C GLU A 42 1.72 -5.24 11.05
N ARG A 43 1.00 -5.92 10.15
CA ARG A 43 0.58 -7.32 10.36
C ARG A 43 1.78 -8.24 10.54
N ILE A 44 2.77 -8.13 9.65
CA ILE A 44 4.00 -8.94 9.73
C ILE A 44 4.67 -8.74 11.09
N ILE A 45 4.92 -7.48 11.50
CA ILE A 45 5.59 -7.18 12.78
C ILE A 45 4.80 -7.69 13.97
N ARG A 46 3.48 -7.45 14.02
CA ARG A 46 2.64 -7.97 15.13
C ARG A 46 2.69 -9.49 15.22
N THR A 47 2.64 -10.17 14.08
CA THR A 47 2.72 -11.64 14.04
C THR A 47 4.07 -12.14 14.51
N VAL A 48 5.18 -11.62 13.98
CA VAL A 48 6.51 -12.11 14.35
C VAL A 48 6.88 -11.71 15.77
N CYS A 49 6.49 -10.55 16.27
CA CYS A 49 6.76 -10.10 17.63
C CYS A 49 5.74 -10.61 18.65
N LYS A 50 4.70 -11.36 18.22
CA LYS A 50 3.62 -11.85 19.09
C LYS A 50 2.95 -10.74 19.91
N ILE A 51 2.82 -9.55 19.32
CA ILE A 51 2.21 -8.40 19.98
C ILE A 51 0.71 -8.70 20.14
N SER A 52 0.29 -8.91 21.39
CA SER A 52 -1.12 -9.14 21.71
C SER A 52 -1.90 -7.83 21.60
N LEU A 53 -3.13 -7.91 21.10
CA LEU A 53 -4.04 -6.78 21.14
C LEU A 53 -4.51 -6.60 22.59
N THR A 54 -4.17 -5.49 23.23
CA THR A 54 -4.61 -5.15 24.58
C THR A 54 -6.14 -5.25 24.68
N GLN A 55 -6.64 -5.86 25.77
CA GLN A 55 -8.08 -6.00 26.05
C GLN A 55 -8.66 -4.82 26.83
N ASP A 56 -7.85 -3.79 27.13
CA ASP A 56 -8.23 -2.69 28.00
C ASP A 56 -9.41 -1.84 27.50
N THR A 57 -10.15 -1.31 28.47
CA THR A 57 -11.46 -0.66 28.30
C THR A 57 -11.44 0.79 27.79
N GLU A 58 -10.27 1.44 27.71
CA GLU A 58 -10.16 2.83 27.21
C GLU A 58 -9.83 2.88 25.71
N GLY A 59 -10.88 2.95 24.89
CA GLY A 59 -10.79 2.75 23.43
C GLY A 59 -9.86 3.70 22.66
N LYS A 60 -9.60 4.92 23.15
CA LYS A 60 -8.73 5.89 22.45
C LYS A 60 -7.24 5.61 22.68
N GLN A 61 -6.84 5.36 23.92
CA GLN A 61 -5.45 5.02 24.26
C GLN A 61 -5.07 3.70 23.60
N ARG A 62 -5.97 2.70 23.69
CA ARG A 62 -5.86 1.40 23.02
C ARG A 62 -5.63 1.53 21.52
N PHE A 63 -6.38 2.39 20.83
CA PHE A 63 -6.21 2.59 19.39
C PHE A 63 -4.83 3.19 19.06
N LEU A 64 -4.36 4.16 19.85
CA LEU A 64 -3.06 4.81 19.61
C LEU A 64 -1.89 3.86 19.82
N GLU A 65 -1.91 3.08 20.91
CA GLU A 65 -0.91 2.04 21.19
C GLU A 65 -0.96 0.94 20.14
N GLN A 66 -2.17 0.57 19.67
CA GLN A 66 -2.29 -0.37 18.57
C GLN A 66 -1.60 0.16 17.33
N VAL A 67 -1.79 1.42 16.93
CA VAL A 67 -1.20 1.96 15.69
C VAL A 67 0.33 2.10 15.74
N GLN A 68 0.93 2.08 16.95
CA GLN A 68 2.38 2.15 17.14
C GLN A 68 3.02 0.78 16.97
N VAL A 69 3.77 0.62 15.88
CA VAL A 69 4.49 -0.61 15.58
C VAL A 69 5.95 -0.26 15.30
N PRO A 70 6.89 -0.67 16.17
CA PRO A 70 8.31 -0.45 15.96
C PRO A 70 8.76 -0.90 14.55
N LEU A 71 9.75 -0.23 13.98
CA LEU A 71 10.27 -0.43 12.62
C LEU A 71 9.34 -0.01 11.47
N VAL A 72 8.02 -0.17 11.61
CA VAL A 72 7.03 0.36 10.64
C VAL A 72 7.10 1.89 10.60
N GLU A 73 7.25 2.51 11.76
CA GLU A 73 7.41 3.97 11.87
C GLU A 73 8.68 4.47 11.20
N THR A 74 9.78 3.72 11.29
CA THR A 74 11.04 4.00 10.59
C THR A 74 10.82 4.00 9.07
N LEU A 75 10.07 3.03 8.55
CA LEU A 75 9.84 2.87 7.12
C LEU A 75 8.78 3.86 6.57
N PHE A 76 7.65 4.01 7.27
CA PHE A 76 6.45 4.72 6.79
C PHE A 76 6.21 6.09 7.45
N GLY A 77 6.97 6.45 8.48
CA GLY A 77 6.85 7.71 9.22
C GLY A 77 5.83 7.67 10.37
N ILE A 78 5.85 8.74 11.16
CA ILE A 78 5.00 8.97 12.34
C ILE A 78 4.10 10.19 12.07
N ALA A 79 2.87 10.20 12.59
CA ALA A 79 1.98 11.35 12.43
C ALA A 79 2.50 12.59 13.19
N ALA A 80 2.34 13.79 12.62
CA ALA A 80 2.89 15.04 13.17
C ALA A 80 2.43 15.37 14.61
N LYS A 81 1.24 14.93 15.03
CA LYS A 81 0.73 15.12 16.41
C LYS A 81 1.43 14.27 17.47
N GLN A 82 2.35 13.40 17.06
CA GLN A 82 3.00 12.40 17.90
C GLN A 82 4.53 12.52 17.87
N GLN A 83 5.07 13.63 17.38
CA GLN A 83 6.52 13.84 17.44
C GLN A 83 6.94 14.04 18.90
N PRO A 84 7.88 13.23 19.43
CA PRO A 84 8.52 13.57 20.70
C PRO A 84 9.27 14.90 20.53
N GLU A 85 9.27 15.75 21.55
CA GLU A 85 10.11 16.94 21.60
C GLU A 85 11.58 16.50 21.69
N ILE A 86 12.20 16.28 20.52
CA ILE A 86 13.63 15.96 20.44
C ILE A 86 14.42 17.28 20.38
N GLN A 87 15.41 17.42 21.26
CA GLN A 87 16.32 18.58 21.29
C GLN A 87 17.10 18.67 19.96
N GLU A 88 17.23 19.88 19.40
CA GLU A 88 17.87 20.12 18.09
C GLU A 88 19.30 19.56 17.98
N GLU A 89 20.00 19.38 19.11
CA GLU A 89 21.35 18.83 19.17
C GLU A 89 21.44 17.33 18.82
N ASP A 90 20.40 16.55 19.15
CA ASP A 90 20.33 15.12 18.82
C ASP A 90 19.92 14.88 17.36
N LEU A 91 19.12 15.78 16.79
CA LEU A 91 18.75 15.82 15.37
C LEU A 91 19.95 16.13 14.45
N GLN A 92 21.01 16.75 14.97
CA GLN A 92 22.24 17.03 14.23
C GLN A 92 23.25 15.86 14.28
N LYS A 93 23.19 15.02 15.33
CA LYS A 93 24.06 13.83 15.47
C LYS A 93 23.46 12.59 14.79
N CYS A 94 22.14 12.48 14.75
CA CYS A 94 21.41 11.44 14.03
C CYS A 94 20.72 12.06 12.81
N ASN A 95 21.06 11.65 11.58
CA ASN A 95 20.37 12.07 10.33
C ASN A 95 18.87 11.66 10.26
N TYR A 96 18.29 11.18 11.37
CA TYR A 96 16.91 10.78 11.51
C TYR A 96 16.05 11.99 11.89
N LYS A 97 15.15 12.41 10.99
CA LYS A 97 14.10 13.38 11.32
C LYS A 97 12.82 12.61 11.67
N PRO A 98 12.42 12.53 12.95
CA PRO A 98 11.20 11.84 13.36
C PRO A 98 9.98 12.42 12.64
N GLY A 99 9.06 11.57 12.19
CA GLY A 99 7.81 11.96 11.55
C GLY A 99 7.81 11.96 10.01
N LEU A 100 8.98 11.94 9.35
CA LEU A 100 9.06 11.80 7.90
C LEU A 100 9.44 10.38 7.51
N SER A 101 8.61 9.77 6.67
CA SER A 101 8.80 8.43 6.11
C SER A 101 10.13 8.25 5.37
N ALA A 102 10.77 7.09 5.51
CA ALA A 102 11.88 6.67 4.67
C ALA A 102 11.43 6.21 3.27
N LEU A 103 10.23 5.62 3.17
CA LEU A 103 9.63 5.17 1.91
C LEU A 103 8.70 6.23 1.30
N SER A 104 8.90 6.58 0.04
CA SER A 104 7.91 7.30 -0.78
C SER A 104 7.37 6.39 -1.86
N VAL A 105 6.13 6.66 -2.24
CA VAL A 105 5.38 5.91 -3.26
C VAL A 105 4.74 6.93 -4.17
N ASP A 106 5.02 6.82 -5.47
CA ASP A 106 4.46 7.71 -6.47
C ASP A 106 3.03 7.27 -6.84
N ASP A 107 2.25 8.20 -7.39
CA ASP A 107 0.97 7.86 -7.99
C ASP A 107 1.20 6.95 -9.21
N CYS A 108 0.45 5.86 -9.28
CA CYS A 108 0.52 4.92 -10.39
C CYS A 108 -0.73 5.11 -11.26
N TYR A 109 -0.51 5.32 -12.56
CA TYR A 109 -1.59 5.57 -13.51
C TYR A 109 -1.81 4.37 -14.41
N ASN A 110 -3.01 4.24 -14.96
CA ASN A 110 -3.23 3.25 -16.00
C ASN A 110 -2.54 3.71 -17.30
N VAL A 111 -2.11 2.72 -18.11
CA VAL A 111 -1.38 2.96 -19.36
C VAL A 111 -2.24 3.73 -20.37
N GLN A 112 -3.54 3.42 -20.42
CA GLN A 112 -4.47 4.00 -21.39
C GLN A 112 -5.04 5.33 -20.91
N LYS A 113 -4.67 6.43 -21.56
CA LYS A 113 -5.19 7.76 -21.25
C LYS A 113 -6.50 8.05 -21.99
N ILE A 114 -7.43 8.71 -21.32
CA ILE A 114 -8.77 9.07 -21.82
C ILE A 114 -8.81 10.57 -22.12
N GLU A 115 -9.38 10.97 -23.25
CA GLU A 115 -9.64 12.40 -23.50
C GLU A 115 -10.66 12.95 -22.49
N PRO A 116 -10.47 14.16 -21.94
CA PRO A 116 -11.38 14.73 -20.95
C PRO A 116 -12.85 14.75 -21.39
N LYS A 117 -13.12 15.06 -22.67
CA LYS A 117 -14.49 15.05 -23.22
C LYS A 117 -15.14 13.67 -23.19
N LYS A 118 -14.37 12.62 -23.48
CA LYS A 118 -14.86 11.23 -23.47
C LYS A 118 -15.17 10.77 -22.05
N TRP A 119 -14.31 11.14 -21.08
CA TRP A 119 -14.57 10.87 -19.67
C TRP A 119 -15.79 11.65 -19.16
N GLN A 120 -15.95 12.91 -19.57
CA GLN A 120 -17.12 13.71 -19.24
C GLN A 120 -18.42 13.04 -19.71
N SER A 121 -18.45 12.46 -20.92
CA SER A 121 -19.61 11.69 -21.38
C SER A 121 -19.93 10.45 -20.52
N VAL A 122 -18.93 9.86 -19.84
CA VAL A 122 -19.15 8.75 -18.91
C VAL A 122 -19.77 9.26 -17.61
N THR A 123 -19.29 10.39 -17.09
CA THR A 123 -19.83 10.99 -15.87
C THR A 123 -21.20 11.62 -16.07
N ASP A 124 -21.51 12.11 -17.27
CA ASP A 124 -22.79 12.76 -17.57
C ASP A 124 -23.90 11.75 -17.90
N ALA A 125 -23.57 10.46 -18.05
CA ALA A 125 -24.53 9.43 -18.41
C ALA A 125 -25.58 9.21 -17.31
N THR A 126 -26.86 9.31 -17.68
CA THR A 126 -27.99 9.22 -16.73
C THR A 126 -28.69 7.87 -16.75
N ASN A 127 -28.47 7.07 -17.79
CA ASN A 127 -28.94 5.69 -17.87
C ASN A 127 -27.87 4.70 -18.36
N SER A 128 -28.10 3.40 -18.14
CA SER A 128 -27.15 2.34 -18.51
C SER A 128 -26.83 2.26 -20.00
N GLN A 129 -27.74 2.68 -20.89
CA GLN A 129 -27.49 2.65 -22.34
C GLN A 129 -26.54 3.78 -22.76
N GLU A 130 -26.74 4.99 -22.22
CA GLU A 130 -25.82 6.13 -22.38
C GLU A 130 -24.45 5.78 -21.81
N LEU A 131 -24.39 5.23 -20.59
CA LEU A 131 -23.13 4.86 -19.94
C LEU A 131 -22.37 3.85 -20.79
N ARG A 132 -23.03 2.80 -21.27
CA ARG A 132 -22.41 1.80 -22.13
C ARG A 132 -21.91 2.40 -23.44
N THR A 133 -22.66 3.32 -24.04
CA THR A 133 -22.26 4.02 -25.26
C THR A 133 -21.03 4.91 -25.03
N ALA A 134 -21.00 5.64 -23.92
CA ALA A 134 -19.87 6.48 -23.53
C ALA A 134 -18.61 5.63 -23.27
N LEU A 135 -18.73 4.54 -22.51
CA LEU A 135 -17.63 3.60 -22.24
C LEU A 135 -17.11 2.94 -23.53
N ASN A 136 -18.02 2.60 -24.46
CA ASN A 136 -17.63 2.10 -25.78
C ASN A 136 -16.80 3.11 -26.60
N ASN A 137 -16.80 4.40 -26.24
CA ASN A 137 -16.00 5.43 -26.89
C ASN A 137 -14.69 5.75 -26.13
N THR A 138 -14.46 5.19 -24.95
CA THR A 138 -13.19 5.33 -24.21
C THR A 138 -12.21 4.20 -24.59
N PRO A 139 -10.90 4.37 -24.36
CA PRO A 139 -9.95 3.27 -24.58
C PRO A 139 -10.08 2.14 -23.55
N ILE A 140 -10.62 2.42 -22.37
CA ILE A 140 -10.74 1.46 -21.26
C ILE A 140 -12.01 0.62 -21.44
N LYS A 141 -11.86 -0.55 -22.06
CA LYS A 141 -12.99 -1.44 -22.37
C LYS A 141 -13.38 -2.36 -21.22
N GLN A 142 -12.43 -2.66 -20.34
CA GLN A 142 -12.58 -3.63 -19.26
C GLN A 142 -13.21 -2.97 -18.04
N THR A 143 -14.45 -2.51 -18.22
CA THR A 143 -15.26 -1.92 -17.15
C THR A 143 -16.63 -2.56 -17.12
N GLN A 144 -17.20 -2.72 -15.93
CA GLN A 144 -18.51 -3.31 -15.71
C GLN A 144 -19.33 -2.45 -14.76
N GLN A 145 -20.58 -2.15 -15.11
CA GLN A 145 -21.56 -1.66 -14.15
C GLN A 145 -22.01 -2.84 -13.29
N ALA A 146 -21.65 -2.84 -12.01
CA ALA A 146 -22.05 -3.86 -11.05
C ALA A 146 -23.08 -3.30 -10.05
N PHE A 147 -24.06 -4.13 -9.70
CA PHE A 147 -25.12 -3.81 -8.75
C PHE A 147 -24.91 -4.61 -7.47
N HIS A 148 -24.96 -3.92 -6.33
CA HIS A 148 -24.73 -4.49 -5.02
C HIS A 148 -25.97 -4.30 -4.17
N VAL A 149 -26.45 -5.38 -3.55
CA VAL A 149 -27.60 -5.37 -2.65
C VAL A 149 -27.21 -6.02 -1.33
N ALA A 150 -27.63 -5.43 -0.22
CA ALA A 150 -27.58 -6.11 1.07
C ALA A 150 -28.86 -6.89 1.30
N ILE A 151 -28.73 -8.13 1.77
CA ILE A 151 -29.87 -8.97 2.14
C ILE A 151 -30.06 -8.87 3.66
N ASP A 152 -31.29 -8.54 4.08
CA ASP A 152 -31.67 -8.60 5.48
C ASP A 152 -31.73 -10.07 5.92
N ARG A 153 -30.93 -10.42 6.93
CA ARG A 153 -30.79 -11.79 7.42
C ARG A 153 -32.02 -12.30 8.16
N TRP A 154 -32.90 -11.42 8.64
CA TRP A 154 -34.17 -11.83 9.23
C TRP A 154 -35.19 -12.10 8.13
N THR A 155 -35.52 -11.07 7.35
CA THR A 155 -36.65 -11.16 6.41
C THR A 155 -36.31 -11.93 5.15
N GLY A 156 -35.02 -12.11 4.83
CA GLY A 156 -34.54 -12.66 3.56
C GLY A 156 -34.78 -11.75 2.36
N GLY A 157 -35.34 -10.55 2.58
CA GLY A 157 -35.57 -9.54 1.57
C GLY A 157 -34.35 -8.64 1.33
N ALA A 158 -34.46 -7.74 0.35
CA ALA A 158 -33.49 -6.67 0.18
C ALA A 158 -33.58 -5.70 1.35
N ALA A 159 -32.44 -5.31 1.92
CA ALA A 159 -32.39 -4.30 2.96
C ALA A 159 -32.61 -2.90 2.35
N ASP A 160 -33.52 -2.13 2.94
CA ASP A 160 -33.89 -0.80 2.46
C ASP A 160 -32.68 0.16 2.46
N GLY A 161 -32.48 0.85 1.33
CA GLY A 161 -31.41 1.84 1.17
C GLY A 161 -30.00 1.28 1.00
N PHE A 162 -29.85 -0.04 0.85
CA PHE A 162 -28.55 -0.71 0.64
C PHE A 162 -28.33 -1.21 -0.79
N LEU A 163 -29.14 -0.75 -1.75
CA LEU A 163 -28.83 -0.89 -3.16
C LEU A 163 -27.86 0.23 -3.56
N TYR A 164 -26.71 -0.15 -4.09
CA TYR A 164 -25.82 0.79 -4.76
C TYR A 164 -25.20 0.12 -5.98
N ASN A 165 -24.70 0.91 -6.92
CA ASN A 165 -23.99 0.38 -8.06
C ASN A 165 -22.65 1.10 -8.28
N ASN A 166 -21.77 0.45 -8.99
CA ASN A 166 -20.42 0.95 -9.22
C ASN A 166 -19.94 0.57 -10.62
N LEU A 167 -19.07 1.42 -11.16
CA LEU A 167 -18.32 1.11 -12.38
C LEU A 167 -17.00 0.47 -11.98
N GLU A 168 -16.91 -0.84 -12.11
CA GLU A 168 -15.75 -1.63 -11.71
C GLU A 168 -14.79 -1.80 -12.90
N PRO A 169 -13.56 -1.27 -12.83
CA PRO A 169 -12.50 -1.65 -13.75
C PRO A 169 -11.93 -3.03 -13.37
N PHE A 170 -11.73 -3.90 -14.35
CA PHE A 170 -11.12 -5.21 -14.16
C PHE A 170 -10.02 -5.44 -15.19
N ASN A 171 -9.01 -6.24 -14.86
CA ASN A 171 -7.89 -6.55 -15.76
C ASN A 171 -7.27 -5.32 -16.45
N ILE A 172 -7.07 -4.25 -15.67
CA ILE A 172 -6.45 -3.01 -16.15
C ILE A 172 -4.94 -3.14 -16.08
N GLU A 173 -4.28 -2.77 -17.16
CA GLU A 173 -2.83 -2.61 -17.20
C GLU A 173 -2.43 -1.24 -16.62
N TRP A 174 -1.52 -1.31 -15.65
CA TRP A 174 -0.98 -0.16 -14.93
C TRP A 174 0.46 0.12 -15.36
N GLU A 175 0.88 1.38 -15.23
CA GLU A 175 2.30 1.74 -15.26
C GLU A 175 3.02 1.14 -14.04
N ASP A 176 4.35 1.13 -14.08
CA ASP A 176 5.15 0.62 -12.96
C ASP A 176 4.86 1.39 -11.66
N ILE A 177 4.70 0.65 -10.56
CA ILE A 177 4.60 1.25 -9.22
C ILE A 177 6.01 1.65 -8.76
N ASN A 178 6.26 2.95 -8.68
CA ASN A 178 7.56 3.48 -8.27
C ASN A 178 7.62 3.67 -6.74
N LEU A 179 8.55 2.94 -6.11
CA LEU A 179 8.85 3.03 -4.68
C LEU A 179 10.26 3.56 -4.49
N THR A 180 10.43 4.63 -3.71
CA THR A 180 11.76 5.18 -3.40
C THR A 180 12.05 5.07 -1.91
N LEU A 181 13.13 4.37 -1.56
CA LEU A 181 13.60 4.22 -0.19
C LEU A 181 14.80 5.11 0.09
N ASN A 182 14.68 6.03 1.04
CA ASN A 182 15.77 6.90 1.45
C ASN A 182 16.51 6.33 2.67
N LEU A 183 17.62 5.64 2.42
CA LEU A 183 18.43 4.99 3.46
C LEU A 183 19.01 5.96 4.50
N LYS A 184 19.21 7.25 4.15
CA LYS A 184 19.74 8.25 5.09
C LYS A 184 18.77 8.53 6.24
N ARG A 185 17.49 8.18 6.07
CA ARG A 185 16.43 8.34 7.07
C ARG A 185 16.26 7.10 7.96
N ILE A 186 17.01 6.03 7.72
CA ILE A 186 16.92 4.80 8.51
C ILE A 186 18.12 4.75 9.47
N PRO A 187 17.90 4.59 10.78
CA PRO A 187 18.99 4.38 11.73
C PRO A 187 19.85 3.19 11.32
N LYS A 188 21.19 3.33 11.41
CA LYS A 188 22.12 2.26 11.00
C LYS A 188 21.86 0.94 11.73
N SER A 189 21.49 1.00 13.01
CA SER A 189 21.14 -0.15 13.85
C SER A 189 19.90 -0.91 13.35
N GLU A 190 18.98 -0.23 12.65
CA GLU A 190 17.73 -0.80 12.16
C GLU A 190 17.72 -1.06 10.65
N LEU A 191 18.79 -0.68 9.94
CA LEU A 191 18.83 -0.71 8.47
C LEU A 191 18.49 -2.09 7.90
N HIS A 192 19.19 -3.14 8.34
CA HIS A 192 18.99 -4.49 7.83
C HIS A 192 17.61 -5.05 8.21
N ALA A 193 17.12 -4.78 9.42
CA ALA A 193 15.78 -5.18 9.84
C ALA A 193 14.70 -4.46 9.01
N THR A 194 14.88 -3.16 8.73
CA THR A 194 13.95 -2.36 7.92
C THR A 194 13.90 -2.85 6.48
N LEU A 195 15.06 -3.18 5.90
CA LEU A 195 15.15 -3.78 4.57
C LEU A 195 14.47 -5.14 4.53
N ALA A 196 14.68 -5.99 5.54
CA ALA A 196 14.01 -7.28 5.65
C ALA A 196 12.47 -7.13 5.69
N LEU A 197 11.96 -6.19 6.51
CA LEU A 197 10.52 -5.89 6.57
C LEU A 197 9.97 -5.43 5.22
N LEU A 198 10.67 -4.53 4.52
CA LEU A 198 10.25 -4.08 3.20
C LEU A 198 10.21 -5.24 2.20
N LEU A 199 11.24 -6.08 2.15
CA LEU A 199 11.31 -7.24 1.26
C LEU A 199 10.19 -8.25 1.54
N LEU A 200 9.88 -8.52 2.81
CA LEU A 200 8.75 -9.38 3.18
C LEU A 200 7.40 -8.77 2.75
N THR A 201 7.27 -7.45 2.85
CA THR A 201 6.07 -6.73 2.40
C THR A 201 5.94 -6.81 0.87
N LEU A 202 7.03 -6.62 0.12
CA LEU A 202 7.04 -6.74 -1.34
C LEU A 202 6.78 -8.16 -1.81
N ARG A 203 7.26 -9.18 -1.08
CA ARG A 203 6.91 -10.59 -1.31
C ARG A 203 5.40 -10.80 -1.20
N ASP A 204 4.77 -10.25 -0.17
CA ASP A 204 3.33 -10.41 0.03
C ASP A 204 2.51 -9.62 -1.01
N LEU A 205 3.02 -8.47 -1.48
CA LEU A 205 2.47 -7.76 -2.63
C LEU A 205 2.54 -8.62 -3.90
N TYR A 206 3.72 -9.19 -4.18
CA TYR A 206 3.97 -10.07 -5.32
C TYR A 206 3.04 -11.29 -5.33
N ALA A 207 2.83 -11.88 -4.15
CA ALA A 207 1.93 -13.02 -3.96
C ALA A 207 0.43 -12.65 -4.01
N GLY A 208 0.06 -11.40 -4.33
CA GLY A 208 -1.32 -10.95 -4.41
C GLY A 208 -2.05 -10.89 -3.05
N ARG A 209 -1.33 -10.87 -1.94
CA ARG A 209 -1.90 -10.87 -0.57
C ARG A 209 -2.26 -9.48 -0.06
N ILE A 210 -1.83 -8.43 -0.76
CA ILE A 210 -2.08 -7.04 -0.41
C ILE A 210 -3.07 -6.45 -1.41
N PRO A 211 -4.38 -6.46 -1.10
CA PRO A 211 -5.36 -5.80 -1.96
C PRO A 211 -5.25 -4.28 -1.83
N LEU A 212 -5.53 -3.55 -2.91
CA LEU A 212 -5.45 -2.10 -2.98
C LEU A 212 -6.83 -1.44 -3.09
N GLY A 213 -7.06 -0.40 -2.29
CA GLY A 213 -8.21 0.49 -2.45
C GLY A 213 -9.49 0.06 -1.72
N TYR A 214 -10.63 0.28 -2.35
CA TYR A 214 -11.96 0.18 -1.73
C TYR A 214 -12.56 -1.23 -1.83
N GLY A 215 -13.29 -1.62 -0.78
CA GLY A 215 -14.11 -2.84 -0.73
C GLY A 215 -13.33 -4.13 -0.96
N VAL A 216 -12.09 -4.18 -0.46
CA VAL A 216 -11.21 -5.36 -0.47
C VAL A 216 -11.85 -6.60 0.14
N ASN A 217 -12.69 -6.43 1.17
CA ASN A 217 -13.43 -7.51 1.82
C ASN A 217 -14.62 -8.03 0.98
N ARG A 218 -14.89 -7.44 -0.18
CA ARG A 218 -15.95 -7.81 -1.13
C ARG A 218 -15.38 -8.29 -2.47
N GLY A 219 -14.09 -8.68 -2.51
CA GLY A 219 -13.44 -9.22 -3.70
C GLY A 219 -12.86 -8.15 -4.65
N MET A 220 -12.86 -6.87 -4.28
CA MET A 220 -12.26 -5.81 -5.07
C MET A 220 -10.78 -5.56 -4.70
N GLY A 221 -10.05 -4.85 -5.55
CA GLY A 221 -8.69 -4.40 -5.25
C GLY A 221 -7.61 -5.47 -5.41
N ALA A 222 -7.93 -6.61 -6.02
CA ALA A 222 -6.93 -7.59 -6.40
C ALA A 222 -5.97 -7.00 -7.44
N ILE A 223 -4.67 -7.24 -7.25
CA ILE A 223 -3.61 -6.83 -8.15
C ILE A 223 -2.72 -8.01 -8.46
N ALA A 224 -2.24 -8.07 -9.71
CA ALA A 224 -1.20 -8.99 -10.13
C ALA A 224 0.08 -8.18 -10.33
N VAL A 225 1.15 -8.57 -9.66
CA VAL A 225 2.48 -8.01 -9.86
C VAL A 225 3.32 -9.05 -10.56
N GLU A 226 3.75 -8.77 -11.78
CA GLU A 226 4.51 -9.73 -12.58
C GLU A 226 5.97 -9.80 -12.15
N LYS A 227 6.56 -8.63 -11.84
CA LYS A 227 7.98 -8.47 -11.55
C LYS A 227 8.22 -7.30 -10.60
N ILE A 228 9.33 -7.37 -9.87
CA ILE A 228 9.82 -6.28 -9.02
C ILE A 228 11.32 -6.13 -9.28
N TRP A 229 11.76 -4.90 -9.55
CA TRP A 229 13.18 -4.58 -9.75
C TRP A 229 13.68 -3.62 -8.68
N LEU A 230 14.92 -3.81 -8.25
CA LEU A 230 15.63 -2.93 -7.34
C LEU A 230 16.76 -2.22 -8.07
N HIS A 231 16.89 -0.93 -7.83
CA HIS A 231 17.97 -0.10 -8.34
C HIS A 231 18.54 0.76 -7.22
N GLY A 232 19.85 0.67 -6.99
CA GLY A 232 20.59 1.42 -5.99
C GLY A 232 21.23 2.68 -6.57
N LYS A 233 21.19 3.79 -5.83
CA LYS A 233 21.90 5.03 -6.19
C LYS A 233 22.45 5.75 -4.96
N GLY A 234 23.75 6.02 -4.94
CA GLY A 234 24.43 6.72 -3.86
C GLY A 234 24.54 5.89 -2.57
N LEU A 235 24.69 4.57 -2.68
CA LEU A 235 24.79 3.61 -1.60
C LEU A 235 26.20 3.61 -1.01
N LYS A 236 26.31 3.97 0.27
CA LYS A 236 27.59 4.02 0.99
C LYS A 236 27.95 2.72 1.70
N GLU A 237 26.94 1.92 2.06
CA GLU A 237 27.14 0.65 2.75
C GLU A 237 27.62 -0.41 1.77
N GLU A 238 28.74 -1.05 2.09
CA GLU A 238 29.41 -2.03 1.22
C GLU A 238 28.49 -3.19 0.84
N SER A 239 27.70 -3.69 1.80
CA SER A 239 26.72 -4.76 1.60
C SER A 239 25.61 -4.42 0.61
N LEU A 240 25.42 -3.13 0.29
CA LEU A 240 24.39 -2.66 -0.64
C LEU A 240 24.97 -2.21 -1.99
N GLN A 241 26.29 -2.13 -2.16
CA GLN A 241 26.92 -1.67 -3.40
C GLN A 241 26.59 -2.54 -4.61
N ALA A 242 26.25 -3.81 -4.40
CA ALA A 242 25.79 -4.71 -5.46
C ALA A 242 24.57 -4.17 -6.22
N PHE A 243 23.68 -3.44 -5.53
CA PHE A 243 22.47 -2.86 -6.13
C PHE A 243 22.74 -1.61 -6.98
N GLU A 244 23.93 -0.98 -6.89
CA GLU A 244 24.29 0.15 -7.77
C GLU A 244 24.76 -0.29 -9.14
N LYS A 245 25.38 -1.48 -9.21
CA LYS A 245 26.06 -1.96 -10.43
C LYS A 245 25.09 -2.57 -11.44
N GLN A 246 23.93 -3.01 -10.99
CA GLN A 246 22.94 -3.69 -11.84
C GLN A 246 21.52 -3.53 -11.29
N ASN A 247 20.54 -3.57 -12.19
CA ASN A 247 19.14 -3.73 -11.79
C ASN A 247 18.93 -5.18 -11.34
N VAL A 248 18.47 -5.35 -10.09
CA VAL A 248 18.24 -6.68 -9.50
C VAL A 248 16.76 -6.99 -9.56
N GLU A 249 16.38 -8.00 -10.36
CA GLU A 249 15.01 -8.55 -10.33
C GLU A 249 14.84 -9.38 -9.07
N LEU A 250 13.74 -9.17 -8.33
CA LEU A 250 13.40 -9.97 -7.17
C LEU A 250 12.58 -11.18 -7.61
N ASN A 251 13.14 -12.37 -7.41
CA ASN A 251 12.41 -13.62 -7.58
C ASN A 251 12.04 -14.20 -6.23
N PHE A 252 10.74 -14.42 -6.05
CA PHE A 252 10.19 -15.09 -4.88
C PHE A 252 9.84 -16.55 -5.21
N THR A 253 10.23 -17.47 -4.35
CA THR A 253 9.82 -18.88 -4.49
C THR A 253 8.32 -19.02 -4.17
N PRO A 254 7.66 -20.11 -4.61
CA PRO A 254 6.29 -20.41 -4.20
C PRO A 254 6.11 -20.47 -2.68
N GLU A 255 7.14 -20.91 -1.94
CA GLU A 255 7.17 -20.95 -0.47
C GLU A 255 7.50 -19.59 0.17
N GLY A 256 7.82 -18.57 -0.65
CA GLY A 256 8.09 -17.21 -0.22
C GLY A 256 9.56 -16.90 0.12
N GLY A 257 10.51 -17.74 -0.30
CA GLY A 257 11.95 -17.47 -0.22
C GLY A 257 12.40 -16.48 -1.31
N MET A 258 13.56 -15.84 -1.14
CA MET A 258 14.16 -14.95 -2.15
C MET A 258 15.38 -15.64 -2.77
N GLN A 259 15.43 -15.78 -4.11
CA GLN A 259 16.47 -16.57 -4.79
C GLN A 259 17.67 -15.76 -5.30
N ILE A 260 17.53 -14.44 -5.50
CA ILE A 260 18.53 -13.65 -6.26
C ILE A 260 19.50 -12.88 -5.37
N LEU A 261 19.16 -12.64 -4.12
CA LEU A 261 20.03 -11.87 -3.23
C LEU A 261 21.28 -12.68 -2.89
N ASP A 262 22.43 -12.00 -2.86
CA ASP A 262 23.71 -12.60 -2.47
C ASP A 262 23.57 -13.36 -1.14
N SER A 263 24.17 -14.55 -1.06
CA SER A 263 23.98 -15.45 0.09
C SER A 263 24.49 -14.83 1.39
N GLU A 264 25.60 -14.09 1.34
CA GLU A 264 26.16 -13.43 2.53
C GLU A 264 25.24 -12.29 2.98
N PHE A 265 24.74 -11.49 2.04
CA PHE A 265 23.76 -10.44 2.33
C PHE A 265 22.45 -11.00 2.92
N LEU A 266 21.91 -12.10 2.37
CA LEU A 266 20.73 -12.78 2.91
C LEU A 266 20.96 -13.30 4.33
N THR A 267 22.12 -13.92 4.59
CA THR A 267 22.47 -14.36 5.94
C THR A 267 22.55 -13.19 6.90
N SER A 268 23.14 -12.07 6.48
CA SER A 268 23.19 -10.83 7.27
C SER A 268 21.79 -10.28 7.57
N LEU A 269 20.92 -10.16 6.55
CA LEU A 269 19.54 -9.73 6.73
C LEU A 269 18.78 -10.62 7.72
N ASN A 270 18.87 -11.95 7.55
CA ASN A 270 18.22 -12.92 8.44
C ASN A 270 18.70 -12.80 9.88
N LYS A 271 20.02 -12.69 10.09
CA LYS A 271 20.61 -12.54 11.43
C LYS A 271 20.09 -11.28 12.12
N HIS A 272 20.12 -10.13 11.44
CA HIS A 272 19.65 -8.87 12.02
C HIS A 272 18.14 -8.86 12.24
N TRP A 273 17.37 -9.46 11.33
CA TRP A 273 15.92 -9.61 11.47
C TRP A 273 15.54 -10.47 12.68
N GLN A 274 16.20 -11.62 12.87
CA GLN A 274 15.98 -12.48 14.04
C GLN A 274 16.36 -11.79 15.34
N ALA A 275 17.54 -11.18 15.41
CA ALA A 275 17.99 -10.44 16.58
C ALA A 275 17.04 -9.28 16.94
N TRP A 276 16.54 -8.57 15.93
CA TRP A 276 15.56 -7.50 16.13
C TRP A 276 14.23 -8.04 16.67
N ILE A 277 13.72 -9.15 16.12
CA ILE A 277 12.49 -9.80 16.62
C ILE A 277 12.66 -10.24 18.08
N GLU A 278 13.76 -10.90 18.42
CA GLU A 278 14.01 -11.40 19.78
C GLU A 278 14.04 -10.27 20.81
N CYS A 279 14.72 -9.15 20.48
CA CYS A 279 14.75 -7.97 21.32
C CYS A 279 13.35 -7.39 21.58
N ASN A 280 12.51 -7.30 20.54
CA ASN A 280 11.18 -6.70 20.64
C ASN A 280 10.12 -7.66 21.24
N ARG A 281 10.31 -8.98 21.12
CA ARG A 281 9.50 -9.97 21.85
C ARG A 281 9.71 -9.86 23.35
N TYR A 282 10.97 -9.78 23.78
CA TYR A 282 11.32 -9.70 25.20
C TYR A 282 10.71 -8.45 25.87
N GLN A 283 10.73 -7.31 25.18
CA GLN A 283 10.09 -6.08 25.67
C GLN A 283 8.57 -6.21 25.81
N SER A 284 7.93 -7.00 24.95
CA SER A 284 6.47 -7.26 25.03
C SER A 284 6.09 -8.18 26.18
N GLU A 285 6.95 -9.14 26.55
CA GLU A 285 6.69 -10.08 27.67
C GLU A 285 6.94 -9.44 29.05
N VAL A 286 7.85 -8.47 29.16
CA VAL A 286 8.16 -7.78 30.43
C VAL A 286 7.12 -6.71 30.81
N THR A 287 6.26 -6.30 29.86
CA THR A 287 5.27 -5.23 30.05
C THR A 287 3.85 -5.76 30.32
N VAL A 288 3.66 -7.08 30.43
CA VAL A 288 2.39 -7.75 30.77
C VAL A 288 2.31 -8.06 32.27
#